data_AF-A0A7S3U2W7-F1
#
_entry.id   AF-A0A7S3U2W7-F1
#
_cell.length_a   1.000
_cell.length_b   1.000
_cell.length_c   1.000
_cell.angle_alpha   90.00
_cell.angle_beta   90.00
_cell.angle_gamma   90.00
#
_symmetry.space_group_name_H-M   'P 1'
#
loop_
_entity.id
_entity.type
_entity.pdbx_description
1 polymer ?
#
loop_
_entity_poly.entity_id
_entity_poly.type
_entity_poly.pdbx_seq_one_letter_code
_entity_poly.pdbx_strand_id
1 'polypeptide(L)'
;APPLPPAAAALLEPRLRAARGALPASLAQEAYASLLGVCSEPGCLRRLRWSKEDAVRHTNAFAAGVLGLATPPPLDAAALQRMGLAGVRGVAAKTTSLSCFSVAGNAPRHKGRCDLG
;
A
#
# COMPACT_ATOMS: atom_id res chain seq x y z
N ALA A 1 -26.23 6.63 -9.77
CA ALA A 1 -26.36 6.12 -11.16
C ALA A 1 -26.70 4.65 -11.10
N PRO A 2 -27.54 4.11 -11.99
CA PRO A 2 -27.77 2.68 -12.07
C PRO A 2 -26.46 1.95 -12.42
N PRO A 3 -26.25 0.72 -11.92
CA PRO A 3 -25.09 -0.07 -12.29
C PRO A 3 -25.12 -0.40 -13.79
N LEU A 4 -23.93 -0.44 -14.40
CA LEU A 4 -23.77 -0.88 -15.80
C LEU A 4 -24.28 -2.32 -15.96
N PRO A 5 -25.04 -2.63 -17.04
CA PRO A 5 -25.44 -4.00 -17.34
C PRO A 5 -24.22 -4.93 -17.47
N PRO A 6 -24.28 -6.18 -16.98
CA PRO A 6 -23.14 -7.11 -17.00
C PRO A 6 -22.55 -7.32 -18.40
N ALA A 7 -23.41 -7.38 -19.43
CA ALA A 7 -22.96 -7.52 -20.82
C ALA A 7 -22.15 -6.31 -21.31
N ALA A 8 -22.56 -5.10 -20.93
CA ALA A 8 -21.83 -3.88 -21.27
C ALA A 8 -20.48 -3.81 -20.54
N ALA A 9 -20.45 -4.21 -19.26
CA ALA A 9 -19.21 -4.28 -18.48
C ALA A 9 -18.22 -5.30 -19.09
N ALA A 10 -18.69 -6.48 -19.48
CA ALA A 10 -17.86 -7.52 -20.10
C ALA A 10 -17.18 -7.06 -21.40
N LEU A 11 -17.83 -6.21 -22.19
CA LEU A 11 -17.25 -5.63 -23.40
C LEU A 11 -16.15 -4.60 -23.11
N LEU A 12 -16.18 -3.95 -21.94
CA LEU A 12 -15.21 -2.93 -21.55
C LEU A 12 -13.97 -3.51 -20.86
N GLU A 13 -14.13 -4.61 -20.12
CA GLU A 13 -13.03 -5.26 -19.38
C GLU A 13 -11.73 -5.49 -20.17
N PRO A 14 -11.73 -6.05 -21.40
CA PRO A 14 -10.50 -6.25 -22.15
C PRO A 14 -9.81 -4.92 -22.52
N ARG A 15 -10.60 -3.87 -22.79
CA ARG A 15 -10.08 -2.53 -23.09
C ARG A 15 -9.48 -1.87 -21.86
N LEU A 16 -10.15 -1.99 -20.71
CA LEU A 16 -9.63 -1.50 -19.43
C LEU A 16 -8.34 -2.23 -19.04
N ARG A 17 -8.29 -3.55 -19.23
CA ARG A 17 -7.08 -4.35 -18.99
C ARG A 17 -5.92 -3.89 -19.88
N ALA A 18 -6.16 -3.71 -21.16
CA ALA A 18 -5.13 -3.23 -22.10
C ALA A 18 -4.64 -1.82 -21.72
N ALA A 19 -5.56 -0.91 -21.38
CA ALA A 19 -5.22 0.44 -20.96
C ALA A 19 -4.37 0.45 -19.68
N ARG A 20 -4.74 -0.34 -18.66
CA ARG A 20 -3.93 -0.49 -17.43
C ARG A 20 -2.55 -1.05 -17.74
N GLY A 21 -2.46 -2.05 -18.62
CA GLY A 21 -1.19 -2.67 -19.01
C GLY A 21 -0.24 -1.75 -19.80
N ALA A 22 -0.77 -0.67 -20.41
CA ALA A 22 0.03 0.34 -21.09
C ALA A 22 0.61 1.41 -20.15
N LEU A 23 0.14 1.48 -18.90
CA LEU A 23 0.63 2.46 -17.93
C LEU A 23 1.89 1.94 -17.21
N PRO A 24 2.81 2.84 -16.83
CA PRO A 24 3.93 2.47 -15.97
C PRO A 24 3.44 1.87 -14.65
N ALA A 25 4.06 0.78 -14.20
CA ALA A 25 3.69 0.13 -12.95
C ALA A 25 3.79 1.06 -11.73
N SER A 26 4.76 2.00 -11.73
CA SER A 26 4.92 3.01 -10.69
C SER A 26 3.70 3.93 -10.56
N LEU A 27 3.02 4.23 -11.67
CA LEU A 27 1.86 5.12 -11.68
C LEU A 27 0.70 4.54 -10.87
N ALA A 28 0.48 3.22 -10.92
CA ALA A 28 -0.56 2.58 -10.12
C ALA A 28 -0.26 2.69 -8.61
N GLN A 29 1.01 2.55 -8.22
CA GLN A 29 1.44 2.71 -6.84
C GLN A 29 1.30 4.17 -6.35
N GLU A 30 1.68 5.13 -7.19
CA GLU A 30 1.54 6.57 -6.90
C GLU A 30 0.07 7.00 -6.82
N ALA A 31 -0.79 6.49 -7.71
CA ALA A 31 -2.22 6.76 -7.70
C ALA A 31 -2.87 6.22 -6.42
N TYR A 32 -2.50 5.01 -6.00
CA TYR A 32 -2.97 4.44 -4.74
C TYR A 32 -2.51 5.28 -3.54
N ALA A 33 -1.23 5.61 -3.46
CA ALA A 33 -0.67 6.40 -2.36
C ALA A 33 -1.32 7.79 -2.27
N SER A 34 -1.53 8.44 -3.42
CA SER A 34 -2.17 9.76 -3.52
C SER A 34 -3.61 9.73 -3.05
N LEU A 35 -4.40 8.76 -3.53
CA LEU A 35 -5.80 8.63 -3.11
C LEU A 35 -5.91 8.34 -1.61
N LEU A 36 -5.09 7.42 -1.10
CA LEU A 36 -5.09 7.09 0.32
C LEU A 36 -4.73 8.31 1.17
N GLY A 37 -3.73 9.10 0.74
CA GLY A 37 -3.35 10.34 1.40
C GLY A 37 -4.52 11.30 1.53
N VAL A 38 -5.20 11.59 0.42
CA VAL A 38 -6.37 12.49 0.39
C VAL A 38 -7.52 11.95 1.25
N CYS A 39 -7.82 10.66 1.15
CA CYS A 39 -8.90 10.02 1.91
C CYS A 39 -8.60 9.94 3.42
N SER A 40 -7.34 9.98 3.81
CA SER A 40 -6.92 9.91 5.21
C SER A 40 -6.79 11.29 5.87
N GLU A 41 -6.94 12.38 5.11
CA GLU A 41 -6.90 13.72 5.68
C GLU A 41 -8.12 13.99 6.59
N PRO A 42 -7.94 14.67 7.74
CA PRO A 42 -9.03 14.94 8.69
C PRO A 42 -10.25 15.61 8.06
N GLY A 43 -10.03 16.51 7.10
CA GLY A 43 -11.10 17.20 6.38
C GLY A 43 -11.91 16.25 5.50
N CYS A 44 -11.25 15.30 4.83
CA CYS A 44 -11.91 14.29 4.00
C CYS A 44 -12.71 13.31 4.87
N LEU A 45 -12.06 12.77 5.91
CA LEU A 45 -12.68 11.85 6.88
C LEU A 45 -13.95 12.44 7.49
N ARG A 46 -13.90 13.71 7.93
CA ARG A 46 -15.07 14.39 8.50
C ARG A 46 -16.21 14.56 7.50
N ARG A 47 -15.90 14.96 6.26
CA ARG A 47 -16.91 15.18 5.21
C ARG A 47 -17.60 13.88 4.79
N LEU A 48 -16.85 12.79 4.72
CA LEU A 48 -17.35 11.47 4.33
C LEU A 48 -17.89 10.67 5.53
N ARG A 49 -17.71 11.17 6.75
CA ARG A 49 -18.01 10.46 8.01
C ARG A 49 -17.32 9.10 8.07
N TRP A 50 -16.06 9.07 7.65
CA TRP A 50 -15.23 7.87 7.58
C TRP A 50 -14.26 7.80 8.75
N SER A 51 -14.00 6.60 9.23
CA SER A 51 -12.80 6.29 10.00
C SER A 51 -11.59 6.13 9.07
N LYS A 52 -10.38 6.01 9.65
CA LYS A 52 -9.18 5.71 8.86
C LYS A 52 -9.26 4.34 8.21
N GLU A 53 -9.85 3.37 8.90
CA GLU A 53 -10.12 2.02 8.37
C GLU A 53 -11.09 2.07 7.19
N ASP A 54 -12.10 2.95 7.21
CA ASP A 54 -12.99 3.16 6.08
C ASP A 54 -12.21 3.71 4.87
N ALA A 55 -11.38 4.73 5.09
CA ALA A 55 -10.53 5.29 4.03
C ALA A 55 -9.62 4.23 3.40
N VAL A 56 -8.97 3.40 4.23
CA VAL A 56 -8.15 2.27 3.77
C VAL A 56 -8.98 1.26 3.00
N ARG A 57 -10.13 0.84 3.53
CA ARG A 57 -11.03 -0.14 2.87
C ARG A 57 -11.46 0.36 1.48
N HIS A 58 -11.91 1.61 1.38
CA HIS A 58 -12.36 2.18 0.11
C HIS A 58 -11.21 2.36 -0.88
N THR A 59 -10.02 2.73 -0.41
CA THR A 59 -8.83 2.85 -1.27
C THR A 59 -8.35 1.47 -1.74
N ASN A 60 -8.44 0.43 -0.91
CA ASN A 60 -8.13 -0.95 -1.31
C ASN A 60 -9.13 -1.45 -2.36
N ALA A 61 -10.41 -1.11 -2.24
CA ALA A 61 -11.41 -1.42 -3.27
C ALA A 61 -11.10 -0.69 -4.59
N PHE A 62 -10.61 0.55 -4.53
CA PHE A 62 -10.14 1.29 -5.70
C PHE A 62 -8.92 0.61 -6.35
N ALA A 63 -7.95 0.14 -5.57
CA ALA A 63 -6.79 -0.59 -6.09
C ALA A 63 -7.21 -1.83 -6.89
N ALA A 64 -8.14 -2.62 -6.34
CA ALA A 64 -8.64 -3.82 -7.01
C ALA A 64 -9.49 -3.50 -8.24
N GLY A 65 -10.49 -2.62 -8.09
CA GLY A 65 -11.49 -2.37 -9.14
C GLY A 65 -11.01 -1.45 -10.26
N VAL A 66 -10.25 -0.40 -9.92
CA VAL A 66 -9.85 0.64 -10.88
C VAL A 66 -8.44 0.40 -11.40
N LEU A 67 -7.49 0.19 -10.48
CA LEU A 67 -6.09 -0.02 -10.86
C LEU A 67 -5.82 -1.47 -11.31
N GLY A 68 -6.72 -2.41 -11.03
CA GLY A 68 -6.55 -3.82 -11.38
C GLY A 68 -5.43 -4.51 -10.60
N LEU A 69 -5.09 -3.99 -9.42
CA LEU A 69 -4.07 -4.58 -8.55
C LEU A 69 -4.69 -5.72 -7.73
N ALA A 70 -4.11 -6.92 -7.82
CA ALA A 70 -4.56 -8.07 -7.03
C ALA A 70 -4.44 -7.82 -5.51
N THR A 71 -3.40 -7.07 -5.12
CA THR A 71 -3.14 -6.67 -3.74
C THR A 71 -2.79 -5.19 -3.68
N PRO A 72 -3.23 -4.44 -2.65
CA PRO A 72 -2.81 -3.07 -2.45
C PRO A 72 -1.28 -2.97 -2.34
N PRO A 73 -0.64 -1.97 -2.97
CA PRO A 73 0.81 -1.85 -2.93
C PRO A 73 1.28 -1.40 -1.55
N PRO A 74 2.41 -1.92 -1.05
CA PRO A 74 2.94 -1.52 0.25
C PRO A 74 3.49 -0.08 0.20
N LEU A 75 3.32 0.63 1.30
CA LEU A 75 3.78 2.02 1.46
C LEU A 75 4.90 2.13 2.50
N ASP A 76 5.75 3.14 2.34
CA ASP A 76 6.84 3.40 3.28
C ASP A 76 6.29 3.72 4.68
N ALA A 77 6.90 3.17 5.72
CA ALA A 77 6.45 3.38 7.10
C ALA A 77 6.39 4.87 7.48
N ALA A 78 7.35 5.67 7.00
CA ALA A 78 7.35 7.13 7.20
C ALA A 78 6.17 7.82 6.50
N ALA A 79 5.74 7.32 5.33
CA ALA A 79 4.54 7.83 4.66
C ALA A 79 3.28 7.48 5.46
N LEU A 80 3.17 6.24 5.95
CA LEU A 80 2.06 5.81 6.79
C LEU A 80 1.96 6.60 8.10
N GLN A 81 3.09 6.89 8.74
CA GLN A 81 3.14 7.76 9.92
C GLN A 81 2.64 9.18 9.60
N ARG A 82 3.09 9.79 8.50
CA ARG A 82 2.61 11.12 8.07
C ARG A 82 1.12 11.15 7.77
N MET A 83 0.58 10.08 7.20
CA MET A 83 -0.86 9.93 6.95
C MET A 83 -1.66 9.53 8.22
N GLY A 84 -0.97 9.27 9.34
CA GLY A 84 -1.58 8.77 10.57
C GLY A 84 -2.19 7.38 10.44
N LEU A 85 -1.71 6.57 9.50
CA LEU A 85 -2.17 5.22 9.20
C LEU A 85 -1.30 4.11 9.79
N ALA A 86 -0.30 4.47 10.60
CA ALA A 86 0.54 3.48 11.28
C ALA A 86 -0.32 2.58 12.19
N GLY A 87 -0.26 1.27 11.96
CA GLY A 87 -1.04 0.27 12.69
C GLY A 87 -2.50 0.15 12.25
N VAL A 88 -2.98 0.93 11.28
CA VAL A 88 -4.35 0.82 10.76
C VAL A 88 -4.49 -0.48 9.97
N ARG A 89 -5.56 -1.23 10.26
CA ARG A 89 -5.83 -2.53 9.64
C ARG A 89 -6.03 -2.37 8.12
N GLY A 90 -5.44 -3.29 7.36
CA GLY A 90 -5.61 -3.35 5.90
C GLY A 90 -4.62 -2.50 5.11
N VAL A 91 -3.69 -1.82 5.78
CA VAL A 91 -2.56 -1.14 5.15
C VAL A 91 -1.32 -2.04 5.20
N ALA A 92 -0.65 -2.22 4.06
CA ALA A 92 0.64 -2.89 4.00
C ALA A 92 1.77 -1.86 4.13
N ALA A 93 2.66 -2.04 5.11
CA ALA A 93 3.92 -1.32 5.17
C ALA A 93 4.97 -2.06 4.33
N LYS A 94 5.84 -1.33 3.62
CA LYS A 94 7.05 -1.93 3.05
C LYS A 94 7.89 -2.44 4.22
N THR A 95 8.05 -3.75 4.32
CA THR A 95 9.04 -4.36 5.19
C THR A 95 10.41 -4.02 4.63
N THR A 96 11.04 -2.98 5.17
CA THR A 96 12.49 -2.84 5.04
C THR A 96 13.08 -4.00 5.82
N SER A 97 13.35 -5.11 5.13
CA SER A 97 14.25 -6.14 5.65
C SER A 97 15.55 -5.42 5.96
N LEU A 98 15.82 -5.15 7.24
CA LEU A 98 17.15 -4.83 7.71
C LEU A 98 17.99 -6.09 7.49
N SER A 99 18.48 -6.29 6.26
CA SER A 99 19.57 -7.22 6.03
C SER A 99 20.76 -6.65 6.79
N CYS A 100 21.13 -7.34 7.86
CA CYS A 100 22.37 -7.27 8.62
C CYS A 100 23.40 -6.28 8.06
N PHE A 101 23.28 -4.99 8.40
CA PHE A 101 24.48 -4.18 8.51
C PHE A 101 25.15 -4.62 9.80
N SER A 102 25.93 -5.70 9.71
CA SER A 102 26.97 -5.99 10.67
C SER A 102 27.86 -4.75 10.71
N VAL A 103 27.68 -3.92 11.74
CA VAL A 103 28.68 -2.95 12.14
C VAL A 103 29.93 -3.78 12.43
N ALA A 104 30.86 -3.79 11.48
CA ALA A 104 32.24 -4.20 11.73
C ALA A 104 32.83 -3.15 12.68
N GLY A 105 32.46 -3.26 13.95
CA GLY A 105 33.08 -2.56 15.06
C GLY A 105 34.53 -3.02 15.13
N ASN A 106 35.43 -2.10 14.86
CA ASN A 106 36.85 -2.30 15.02
C ASN A 106 37.19 -2.41 16.52
N ALA A 107 37.97 -3.45 16.86
CA ALA A 107 38.70 -3.73 18.11
C ALA A 107 37.95 -4.44 19.28
N PRO A 108 38.68 -5.13 20.19
CA PRO A 108 39.71 -6.15 19.96
C PRO A 108 39.42 -7.47 20.73
N ARG A 109 40.24 -8.49 20.46
CA ARG A 109 40.24 -9.85 21.04
C ARG A 109 39.89 -9.92 22.54
N HIS A 110 38.90 -10.73 22.91
CA HIS A 110 38.97 -11.56 24.11
C HIS A 110 38.24 -12.90 23.91
N LYS A 111 38.88 -13.93 24.45
CA LYS A 111 38.65 -15.36 24.29
C LYS A 111 37.42 -15.78 25.10
N GLY A 112 36.39 -16.31 24.43
CA GLY A 112 35.18 -16.81 25.08
C GLY A 112 34.59 -17.96 24.27
N ARG A 113 34.68 -19.16 24.84
CA ARG A 113 34.24 -20.45 24.30
C ARG A 113 32.71 -20.48 24.18
N CYS A 114 32.17 -20.87 23.02
CA CYS A 114 30.76 -21.20 22.86
C CYS A 114 30.65 -22.72 22.76
N ASP A 115 30.07 -23.35 23.78
CA ASP A 115 29.64 -24.75 23.76
C ASP A 115 28.27 -24.84 23.06
N LEU A 116 28.14 -25.81 22.15
CA LEU A 116 26.91 -26.18 21.44
C LEU A 116 26.02 -27.02 22.37
N GLY A 117 24.74 -26.66 22.45
CA GLY A 117 23.65 -27.46 23.01
C GLY A 117 22.40 -27.24 22.21
#